data_AF-A0A199VI11-F1
#
_entry.id   AF-A0A199VI11-F1
#
_cell.length_a   1.000
_cell.length_b   1.000
_cell.length_c   1.000
_cell.angle_alpha   90.00
_cell.angle_beta   90.00
_cell.angle_gamma   90.00
#
_symmetry.space_group_name_H-M   'P 1'
#
loop_
_entity.id
_entity.type
_entity.pdbx_description
1 polymer ?
#
loop_
_entity_poly.entity_id
_entity_poly.type
_entity_poly.pdbx_seq_one_letter_code
_entity_poly.pdbx_strand_id
1 'polypeptide(L)'
;MFNLFLNKTLPGPVTDPADLPKWNYDGSSTGQAPGDDSEVMCDCYTPAGDPIPTNKRFNAAKIFSHPDVTAEEPWYGIEQEYTLLQKEVKWPLGWPVGGYPGPQGPYYCAIGADKAFGREVVDSHYKACLYAGINISGINGEVMPGQWEFQVGPAVGISSGDQLWVARYVLERITEIAGVVLSFDPKPIQGDWNGAGAHTNYSTKSMRSDGGYEVIKKAIEKLGMRHKEHIAAYGEGNERRLTGKHETADINTFLWGVANRGASIRVGRETEKNGKGYFEDRRPASNMDPYVVTSMIAETTILWKP
;
A
#
# COMPACT_ATOMS: atom_id res chain seq x y z
N MET A 1 4.60 -0.03 -11.88
CA MET A 1 3.66 1.10 -12.07
C MET A 1 2.79 0.84 -13.29
N PHE A 2 1.66 1.54 -13.43
CA PHE A 2 1.03 1.77 -14.73
C PHE A 2 1.60 3.08 -15.28
N ASN A 3 2.27 3.03 -16.42
CA ASN A 3 2.91 4.21 -17.02
C ASN A 3 1.97 4.80 -18.07
N LEU A 4 1.06 5.67 -17.65
CA LEU A 4 -0.03 6.23 -18.46
C LEU A 4 -0.29 7.67 -17.97
N PHE A 5 -0.28 8.70 -18.85
CA PHE A 5 -0.53 10.10 -18.45
C PHE A 5 -1.41 10.87 -19.45
N LEU A 6 -2.65 11.23 -19.07
CA LEU A 6 -3.65 11.76 -20.03
C LEU A 6 -4.74 12.66 -19.51
N ASN A 7 -5.40 13.33 -20.47
CA ASN A 7 -6.45 14.31 -20.23
C ASN A 7 -7.52 14.21 -21.34
N LYS A 8 -8.80 14.21 -20.95
CA LYS A 8 -9.96 14.33 -21.85
C LYS A 8 -10.84 15.46 -21.35
N THR A 9 -11.02 16.47 -22.19
CA THR A 9 -11.92 17.59 -21.88
C THR A 9 -13.36 17.10 -21.89
N LEU A 10 -14.01 17.12 -20.73
CA LEU A 10 -15.46 16.91 -20.61
C LEU A 10 -16.21 18.24 -20.82
N PRO A 11 -17.45 18.23 -21.35
CA PRO A 11 -18.20 19.44 -21.65
C PRO A 11 -18.71 20.20 -20.41
N GLY A 12 -18.56 19.62 -19.21
CA GLY A 12 -18.92 20.23 -17.93
C GLY A 12 -18.45 19.36 -16.75
N PRO A 13 -18.68 19.81 -15.51
CA PRO A 13 -18.36 19.03 -14.30
C PRO A 13 -19.17 17.72 -14.24
N VAL A 14 -18.56 16.68 -13.66
CA VAL A 14 -19.20 15.39 -13.37
C VAL A 14 -18.94 15.03 -11.92
N THR A 15 -19.95 14.51 -11.22
CA THR A 15 -19.87 14.17 -9.79
C THR A 15 -20.15 12.69 -9.47
N ASP A 16 -20.79 11.94 -10.39
CA ASP A 16 -20.97 10.50 -10.27
C ASP A 16 -20.01 9.76 -11.22
N PRO A 17 -19.21 8.79 -10.76
CA PRO A 17 -18.37 7.98 -11.63
C PRO A 17 -19.12 7.24 -12.75
N ALA A 18 -20.43 6.97 -12.60
CA ALA A 18 -21.26 6.32 -13.62
C ALA A 18 -21.55 7.22 -14.83
N ASP A 19 -21.52 8.54 -14.66
CA ASP A 19 -21.69 9.54 -15.74
C ASP A 19 -20.41 9.77 -16.55
N LEU A 20 -19.26 9.25 -16.09
CA LEU A 20 -18.01 9.36 -16.83
C LEU A 20 -18.05 8.48 -18.09
N PRO A 21 -17.81 9.04 -19.30
CA PRO A 21 -17.86 8.27 -20.52
C PRO A 21 -16.68 7.29 -20.57
N LYS A 22 -16.98 5.98 -20.66
CA LYS A 22 -15.99 4.92 -20.91
C LYS A 22 -14.99 5.38 -21.97
N TRP A 23 -13.72 5.14 -21.69
CA TRP A 23 -12.62 5.59 -22.51
C TRP A 23 -11.63 4.43 -22.64
N ASN A 24 -11.07 4.28 -23.83
CA ASN A 24 -10.05 3.30 -24.14
C ASN A 24 -8.67 3.95 -24.07
N TYR A 25 -7.70 3.16 -23.62
CA TYR A 25 -6.33 3.26 -24.07
C TYR A 25 -6.07 2.09 -25.03
N ASP A 26 -5.40 2.38 -26.14
CA ASP A 26 -4.58 1.38 -26.85
C ASP A 26 -3.46 1.00 -25.80
N GLY A 27 -2.89 -0.20 -25.80
CA GLY A 27 -2.09 -0.75 -24.68
C GLY A 27 -0.75 -1.44 -24.96
N SER A 28 -0.06 -1.34 -26.11
CA SER A 28 1.31 -1.93 -26.22
C SER A 28 2.34 -1.08 -25.52
N SER A 29 2.12 0.23 -25.46
CA SER A 29 2.98 1.13 -24.70
C SER A 29 2.97 0.83 -23.19
N THR A 30 1.96 0.07 -22.70
CA THR A 30 1.93 -0.53 -21.35
C THR A 30 2.13 -2.05 -21.32
N GLY A 31 2.32 -2.73 -22.46
CA GLY A 31 2.46 -4.19 -22.55
C GLY A 31 1.18 -4.99 -22.33
N GLN A 32 0.00 -4.38 -22.55
CA GLN A 32 -1.33 -4.92 -22.22
C GLN A 32 -2.24 -5.13 -23.46
N ALA A 33 -1.97 -4.45 -24.58
CA ALA A 33 -2.63 -4.57 -25.89
C ALA A 33 -1.69 -4.04 -27.02
N PRO A 34 -2.17 -3.46 -28.14
CA PRO A 34 -1.43 -2.51 -29.00
C PRO A 34 -1.71 -1.03 -28.66
N GLY A 35 -0.71 -0.12 -28.71
CA GLY A 35 -0.69 1.38 -28.64
C GLY A 35 -0.92 2.36 -27.41
N ASP A 36 -1.05 2.95 -26.22
CA ASP A 36 -1.46 4.38 -25.94
C ASP A 36 -3.01 4.73 -25.94
N ASP A 37 -3.74 5.37 -25.00
CA ASP A 37 -3.44 5.99 -23.69
C ASP A 37 -4.78 6.60 -23.04
N SER A 38 -5.07 6.63 -21.69
CA SER A 38 -6.15 7.47 -21.00
C SER A 38 -6.20 7.53 -19.43
N GLU A 39 -6.51 8.67 -18.77
CA GLU A 39 -6.67 8.76 -17.27
C GLU A 39 -8.11 8.94 -16.73
N VAL A 40 -8.61 7.88 -16.08
CA VAL A 40 -9.58 7.81 -14.97
C VAL A 40 -9.12 6.60 -14.13
N MET A 41 -9.53 6.43 -12.86
CA MET A 41 -9.24 5.17 -12.14
C MET A 41 -10.10 4.03 -12.71
N CYS A 42 -9.58 3.38 -13.76
CA CYS A 42 -10.29 2.43 -14.59
C CYS A 42 -10.05 0.96 -14.19
N ASP A 43 -11.10 0.16 -14.25
CA ASP A 43 -10.98 -1.28 -14.48
C ASP A 43 -10.58 -1.54 -15.94
N CYS A 44 -9.68 -2.50 -16.14
CA CYS A 44 -9.21 -2.88 -17.47
C CYS A 44 -9.92 -4.15 -17.96
N TYR A 45 -10.49 -4.11 -19.17
CA TYR A 45 -11.27 -5.18 -19.80
C TYR A 45 -10.87 -5.39 -21.27
N THR A 46 -11.10 -6.58 -21.80
CA THR A 46 -11.02 -6.86 -23.24
C THR A 46 -12.17 -6.16 -23.98
N PRO A 47 -12.09 -5.99 -25.32
CA PRO A 47 -13.21 -5.52 -26.13
C PRO A 47 -14.49 -6.39 -26.04
N ALA A 48 -14.39 -7.63 -25.55
CA ALA A 48 -15.53 -8.51 -25.30
C ALA A 48 -16.18 -8.28 -23.91
N GLY A 49 -15.53 -7.52 -23.02
CA GLY A 49 -16.01 -7.25 -21.65
C GLY A 49 -15.40 -8.13 -20.56
N ASP A 50 -14.47 -9.03 -20.89
CA ASP A 50 -13.77 -9.88 -19.91
C ASP A 50 -12.67 -9.10 -19.19
N PRO A 51 -12.45 -9.28 -17.88
CA PRO A 51 -11.33 -8.63 -17.17
C PRO A 51 -9.99 -9.15 -17.71
N ILE A 52 -9.04 -8.26 -18.00
CA ILE A 52 -7.70 -8.70 -18.45
C ILE A 52 -6.93 -9.36 -17.28
N PRO A 53 -5.93 -10.24 -17.53
CA PRO A 53 -5.25 -10.98 -16.45
C PRO A 53 -4.55 -10.12 -15.39
N THR A 54 -4.22 -8.87 -15.71
CA THR A 54 -3.65 -7.88 -14.78
C THR A 54 -4.71 -7.11 -13.97
N ASN A 55 -6.00 -7.15 -14.34
CA ASN A 55 -7.07 -6.57 -13.55
C ASN A 55 -7.32 -7.40 -12.28
N LYS A 56 -6.75 -6.95 -11.15
CA LYS A 56 -6.99 -7.54 -9.83
C LYS A 56 -8.22 -6.96 -9.13
N ARG A 57 -8.58 -5.71 -9.45
CA ARG A 57 -9.74 -4.98 -8.92
C ARG A 57 -11.04 -5.76 -9.10
N PHE A 58 -11.27 -6.36 -10.27
CA PHE A 58 -12.46 -7.15 -10.57
C PHE A 58 -12.71 -8.32 -9.59
N ASN A 59 -11.66 -9.08 -9.24
CA ASN A 59 -11.80 -10.19 -8.29
C ASN A 59 -11.89 -9.69 -6.84
N ALA A 60 -11.18 -8.61 -6.49
CA ALA A 60 -11.35 -7.96 -5.20
C ALA A 60 -12.78 -7.43 -5.00
N ALA A 61 -13.37 -6.82 -6.03
CA ALA A 61 -14.74 -6.31 -6.02
C ALA A 61 -15.76 -7.44 -5.80
N LYS A 62 -15.54 -8.64 -6.37
CA LYS A 62 -16.40 -9.81 -6.09
C LYS A 62 -16.36 -10.22 -4.62
N ILE A 63 -15.16 -10.27 -4.01
CA ILE A 63 -15.00 -10.60 -2.59
C ILE A 63 -15.68 -9.55 -1.71
N PHE A 64 -15.46 -8.26 -1.99
CA PHE A 64 -16.10 -7.17 -1.24
C PHE A 64 -17.61 -6.99 -1.51
N SER A 65 -18.14 -7.61 -2.56
CA SER A 65 -19.59 -7.67 -2.83
C SER A 65 -20.27 -8.89 -2.19
N HIS A 66 -19.51 -9.82 -1.60
CA HIS A 66 -20.07 -11.01 -0.98
C HIS A 66 -20.86 -10.63 0.29
N PRO A 67 -22.12 -11.08 0.48
CA PRO A 67 -22.97 -10.63 1.58
C PRO A 67 -22.32 -10.68 2.97
N ASP A 68 -21.63 -11.78 3.29
CA ASP A 68 -20.93 -11.96 4.58
C ASP A 68 -19.77 -10.95 4.77
N VAL A 69 -19.10 -10.53 3.69
CA VAL A 69 -18.04 -9.52 3.73
C VAL A 69 -18.64 -8.13 3.87
N THR A 70 -19.71 -7.83 3.12
CA THR A 70 -20.46 -6.58 3.23
C THR A 70 -21.00 -6.37 4.66
N ALA A 71 -21.53 -7.42 5.29
CA ALA A 71 -22.08 -7.38 6.64
C ALA A 71 -21.02 -7.11 7.73
N GLU A 72 -19.79 -7.60 7.53
CA GLU A 72 -18.64 -7.38 8.42
C GLU A 72 -17.89 -6.07 8.17
N GLU A 73 -18.23 -5.30 7.14
CA GLU A 73 -17.73 -3.91 6.93
C GLU A 73 -16.19 -3.78 7.11
N PRO A 74 -15.38 -4.47 6.27
CA PRO A 74 -13.93 -4.52 6.42
C PRO A 74 -13.28 -3.15 6.19
N TRP A 75 -12.57 -2.66 7.20
CA TRP A 75 -11.80 -1.41 7.16
C TRP A 75 -10.31 -1.72 7.02
N TYR A 76 -9.64 -0.92 6.21
CA TYR A 76 -8.20 -0.98 5.95
C TYR A 76 -7.54 0.37 6.22
N GLY A 77 -6.35 0.35 6.83
CA GLY A 77 -5.43 1.50 6.90
C GLY A 77 -4.06 1.05 6.41
N ILE A 78 -3.63 1.48 5.23
CA ILE A 78 -2.39 1.02 4.61
C ILE A 78 -1.29 2.07 4.80
N GLU A 79 -0.22 1.65 5.46
CA GLU A 79 1.04 2.37 5.71
C GLU A 79 1.97 2.16 4.50
N GLN A 80 1.95 3.09 3.53
CA GLN A 80 2.74 2.96 2.29
C GLN A 80 4.11 3.60 2.45
N GLU A 81 5.15 2.78 2.65
CA GLU A 81 6.54 3.22 2.61
C GLU A 81 7.04 3.31 1.17
N TYR A 82 7.97 4.22 0.91
CA TYR A 82 8.62 4.42 -0.39
C TYR A 82 9.99 5.08 -0.22
N THR A 83 10.85 5.01 -1.25
CA THR A 83 12.16 5.66 -1.25
C THR A 83 12.29 6.60 -2.45
N LEU A 84 12.80 7.81 -2.20
CA LEU A 84 13.12 8.80 -3.22
C LEU A 84 14.56 8.59 -3.70
N LEU A 85 14.77 8.60 -5.03
CA LEU A 85 16.05 8.37 -5.68
C LEU A 85 16.45 9.55 -6.59
N GLN A 86 17.76 9.82 -6.64
CA GLN A 86 18.39 10.74 -7.59
C GLN A 86 18.25 10.18 -9.02
N LYS A 87 17.72 10.98 -9.93
CA LYS A 87 17.28 10.54 -11.27
C LYS A 87 18.39 9.95 -12.14
N GLU A 88 19.57 10.57 -12.13
CA GLU A 88 20.68 10.25 -13.03
C GLU A 88 21.43 8.97 -12.59
N VAL A 89 21.56 8.76 -11.28
CA VAL A 89 22.37 7.68 -10.68
C VAL A 89 21.54 6.59 -9.99
N LYS A 90 20.23 6.78 -9.83
CA LYS A 90 19.29 5.90 -9.11
C LYS A 90 19.74 5.56 -7.68
N TRP A 91 20.48 6.46 -7.06
CA TRP A 91 20.96 6.38 -5.67
C TRP A 91 20.05 7.21 -4.76
N PRO A 92 19.87 6.90 -3.46
CA PRO A 92 18.81 7.55 -2.68
C PRO A 92 19.01 9.05 -2.47
N LEU A 93 17.91 9.79 -2.35
CA LEU A 93 17.93 11.25 -2.24
C LEU A 93 18.64 11.68 -0.94
N GLY A 94 19.57 12.63 -1.06
CA GLY A 94 20.44 13.07 0.04
C GLY A 94 21.68 12.22 0.29
N TRP A 95 21.85 11.08 -0.38
CA TRP A 95 23.05 10.24 -0.22
C TRP A 95 24.20 10.74 -1.10
N PRO A 96 25.46 10.69 -0.62
CA PRO A 96 26.61 10.99 -1.46
C PRO A 96 26.73 9.95 -2.58
N VAL A 97 26.96 10.40 -3.81
CA VAL A 97 27.06 9.54 -4.99
C VAL A 97 28.22 8.55 -4.83
N GLY A 98 27.95 7.25 -4.91
CA GLY A 98 28.94 6.20 -4.69
C GLY A 98 29.32 5.96 -3.22
N GLY A 99 28.61 6.58 -2.27
CA GLY A 99 28.84 6.43 -0.84
C GLY A 99 27.56 6.31 -0.03
N TYR A 100 27.71 6.39 1.30
CA TYR A 100 26.64 6.26 2.28
C TYR A 100 26.60 7.49 3.20
N PRO A 101 25.42 7.87 3.73
CA PRO A 101 25.31 8.85 4.81
C PRO A 101 25.72 8.21 6.15
N GLY A 102 25.48 8.92 7.26
CA GLY A 102 25.62 8.36 8.61
C GLY A 102 24.67 7.16 8.85
N PRO A 103 24.94 6.32 9.86
CA PRO A 103 24.12 5.15 10.17
C PRO A 103 22.69 5.54 10.56
N GLN A 104 21.75 4.60 10.39
CA GLN A 104 20.33 4.81 10.71
C GLN A 104 20.12 5.22 12.18
N GLY A 105 19.08 6.03 12.42
CA GLY A 105 18.78 6.59 13.74
C GLY A 105 18.29 8.04 13.69
N PRO A 106 19.07 9.01 13.16
CA PRO A 106 18.71 10.42 13.17
C PRO A 106 17.73 10.85 12.06
N TYR A 107 17.11 9.90 11.35
CA TYR A 107 16.30 10.16 10.14
C TYR A 107 14.79 10.01 10.37
N TYR A 108 14.38 9.02 11.18
CA TYR A 108 12.97 8.77 11.50
C TYR A 108 12.31 10.00 12.15
N CYS A 109 11.21 10.47 11.56
CA CYS A 109 10.47 11.68 11.97
C CYS A 109 11.33 12.96 12.10
N ALA A 110 12.50 13.04 11.45
CA ALA A 110 13.49 14.08 11.70
C ALA A 110 13.19 15.44 11.03
N ILE A 111 13.84 16.49 11.55
CA ILE A 111 13.92 17.82 10.93
C ILE A 111 15.38 18.25 10.78
N GLY A 112 15.67 19.01 9.72
CA GLY A 112 17.02 19.47 9.36
C GLY A 112 17.43 19.00 7.95
N ALA A 113 18.15 19.85 7.23
CA ALA A 113 18.61 19.59 5.86
C ALA A 113 19.69 18.49 5.77
N ASP A 114 20.23 18.07 6.92
CA ASP A 114 21.18 16.97 7.09
C ASP A 114 20.48 15.61 7.37
N LYS A 115 19.14 15.59 7.46
CA LYS A 115 18.35 14.42 7.89
C LYS A 115 17.12 14.14 7.02
N ALA A 116 16.38 15.17 6.63
CA ALA A 116 15.07 15.03 5.97
C ALA A 116 15.15 15.47 4.50
N PHE A 117 15.32 14.51 3.59
CA PHE A 117 15.57 14.76 2.16
C PHE A 117 14.29 14.54 1.32
N GLY A 118 13.85 15.54 0.56
CA GLY A 118 12.66 15.44 -0.29
C GLY A 118 11.34 15.82 0.36
N ARG A 119 11.33 16.50 1.52
CA ARG A 119 10.10 16.88 2.25
C ARG A 119 9.13 17.68 1.38
N GLU A 120 9.64 18.49 0.46
CA GLU A 120 8.90 19.26 -0.52
C GLU A 120 8.03 18.40 -1.46
N VAL A 121 8.43 17.16 -1.75
CA VAL A 121 7.60 16.16 -2.45
C VAL A 121 6.47 15.70 -1.54
N VAL A 122 6.80 15.35 -0.29
CA VAL A 122 5.88 14.72 0.68
C VAL A 122 4.79 15.69 1.16
N ASP A 123 5.17 16.92 1.53
CA ASP A 123 4.24 17.96 1.97
C ASP A 123 3.34 18.45 0.82
N SER A 124 3.78 18.27 -0.44
CA SER A 124 2.97 18.53 -1.64
C SER A 124 2.02 17.37 -1.94
N HIS A 125 2.50 16.13 -1.83
CA HIS A 125 1.72 14.91 -2.00
C HIS A 125 0.57 14.83 -1.00
N TYR A 126 0.84 15.09 0.28
CA TYR A 126 -0.19 15.08 1.32
C TYR A 126 -1.31 16.09 1.03
N LYS A 127 -0.96 17.32 0.61
CA LYS A 127 -1.93 18.34 0.20
C LYS A 127 -2.70 17.95 -1.06
N ALA A 128 -2.04 17.34 -2.05
CA ALA A 128 -2.68 16.89 -3.28
C ALA A 128 -3.67 15.75 -3.02
N CYS A 129 -3.32 14.78 -2.17
CA CYS A 129 -4.22 13.71 -1.74
C CYS A 129 -5.44 14.25 -0.97
N LEU A 130 -5.24 15.16 -0.02
CA LEU A 130 -6.33 15.84 0.71
C LEU A 130 -7.26 16.61 -0.25
N TYR A 131 -6.69 17.34 -1.22
CA TYR A 131 -7.46 18.06 -2.24
C TYR A 131 -8.24 17.12 -3.17
N ALA A 132 -7.66 15.96 -3.52
CA ALA A 132 -8.30 14.93 -4.33
C ALA A 132 -9.36 14.09 -3.58
N GLY A 133 -9.60 14.35 -2.29
CA GLY A 133 -10.57 13.61 -1.48
C GLY A 133 -10.11 12.21 -1.06
N ILE A 134 -8.81 11.91 -1.17
CA ILE A 134 -8.23 10.68 -0.64
C ILE A 134 -8.21 10.78 0.88
N ASN A 135 -8.65 9.72 1.59
CA ASN A 135 -8.61 9.64 3.04
C ASN A 135 -7.19 9.34 3.55
N ILE A 136 -6.26 10.25 3.27
CA ILE A 136 -4.88 10.22 3.74
C ILE A 136 -4.81 10.70 5.20
N SER A 137 -4.43 9.81 6.11
CA SER A 137 -4.51 10.05 7.57
C SER A 137 -3.20 10.54 8.18
N GLY A 138 -2.08 10.45 7.46
CA GLY A 138 -0.80 10.99 7.91
C GLY A 138 0.37 10.75 6.94
N ILE A 139 1.53 11.27 7.34
CA ILE A 139 2.83 11.15 6.68
C ILE A 139 3.96 11.15 7.73
N ASN A 140 5.06 10.44 7.46
CA ASN A 140 6.30 10.51 8.25
C ASN A 140 7.56 10.30 7.40
N GLY A 141 8.69 10.83 7.87
CA GLY A 141 10.01 10.45 7.37
C GLY A 141 10.46 9.17 8.04
N GLU A 142 11.01 8.24 7.26
CA GLU A 142 11.29 6.87 7.72
C GLU A 142 12.73 6.66 8.23
N VAL A 143 13.02 5.44 8.69
CA VAL A 143 14.30 5.08 9.31
C VAL A 143 15.50 5.19 8.36
N MET A 144 15.32 4.87 7.07
CA MET A 144 16.36 5.06 6.05
C MET A 144 16.33 6.50 5.52
N PRO A 145 17.47 7.21 5.42
CA PRO A 145 17.50 8.56 4.85
C PRO A 145 17.01 8.57 3.39
N GLY A 146 16.02 9.40 3.09
CA GLY A 146 15.35 9.44 1.78
C GLY A 146 14.17 8.46 1.62
N GLN A 147 13.89 7.64 2.64
CA GLN A 147 12.66 6.86 2.78
C GLN A 147 11.58 7.70 3.50
N TRP A 148 10.33 7.51 3.10
CA TRP A 148 9.16 8.20 3.64
C TRP A 148 7.96 7.26 3.65
N GLU A 149 6.94 7.61 4.41
CA GLU A 149 5.67 6.89 4.50
C GLU A 149 4.47 7.84 4.36
N PHE A 150 3.38 7.35 3.79
CA PHE A 150 2.05 7.96 3.89
C PHE A 150 0.99 6.92 4.24
N GLN A 151 0.01 7.29 5.07
CA GLN A 151 -1.07 6.38 5.50
C GLN A 151 -2.40 6.68 4.79
N VAL A 152 -3.03 5.68 4.18
CA VAL A 152 -4.39 5.79 3.59
C VAL A 152 -5.38 4.95 4.37
N GLY A 153 -6.37 5.61 4.97
CA GLY A 153 -7.49 4.98 5.66
C GLY A 153 -7.83 5.61 7.01
N PRO A 154 -8.89 5.13 7.71
CA PRO A 154 -9.65 3.92 7.39
C PRO A 154 -10.47 4.04 6.11
N ALA A 155 -10.36 3.06 5.22
CA ALA A 155 -11.12 2.94 3.98
C ALA A 155 -11.83 1.58 3.92
N VAL A 156 -13.04 1.53 3.36
CA VAL A 156 -13.91 0.34 3.39
C VAL A 156 -13.74 -0.47 2.11
N GLY A 157 -13.38 -1.75 2.25
CA GLY A 157 -13.29 -2.71 1.14
C GLY A 157 -12.53 -2.19 -0.07
N ILE A 158 -13.17 -2.27 -1.25
CA ILE A 158 -12.57 -1.91 -2.56
C ILE A 158 -12.01 -0.48 -2.61
N SER A 159 -12.60 0.46 -1.85
CA SER A 159 -12.16 1.86 -1.83
C SER A 159 -10.76 2.06 -1.24
N SER A 160 -10.23 1.09 -0.48
CA SER A 160 -8.83 1.11 -0.01
C SER A 160 -7.85 0.86 -1.16
N GLY A 161 -8.19 -0.04 -2.08
CA GLY A 161 -7.40 -0.28 -3.30
C GLY A 161 -7.44 0.91 -4.25
N ASP A 162 -8.64 1.45 -4.50
CA ASP A 162 -8.83 2.61 -5.37
C ASP A 162 -8.04 3.82 -4.87
N GLN A 163 -8.17 4.16 -3.58
CA GLN A 163 -7.48 5.31 -2.99
C GLN A 163 -5.96 5.14 -2.94
N LEU A 164 -5.42 3.95 -2.62
CA LEU A 164 -3.96 3.78 -2.60
C LEU A 164 -3.36 3.84 -4.00
N TRP A 165 -4.02 3.29 -5.02
CA TRP A 165 -3.53 3.41 -6.40
C TRP A 165 -3.49 4.87 -6.89
N VAL A 166 -4.54 5.66 -6.63
CA VAL A 166 -4.53 7.10 -6.96
C VAL A 166 -3.49 7.86 -6.12
N ALA A 167 -3.32 7.53 -4.84
CA ALA A 167 -2.29 8.14 -4.00
C ALA A 167 -0.86 7.86 -4.50
N ARG A 168 -0.59 6.63 -4.98
CA ARG A 168 0.69 6.26 -5.63
C ARG A 168 0.90 7.04 -6.93
N TYR A 169 -0.13 7.17 -7.77
CA TYR A 169 -0.08 7.97 -9.00
C TYR A 169 0.26 9.44 -8.69
N VAL A 170 -0.46 10.06 -7.74
CA VAL A 170 -0.24 11.48 -7.37
C VAL A 170 1.18 11.68 -6.82
N LEU A 171 1.73 10.71 -6.08
CA LEU A 171 3.12 10.76 -5.61
C LEU A 171 4.11 10.74 -6.78
N GLU A 172 3.92 9.82 -7.73
CA GLU A 172 4.81 9.67 -8.89
C GLU A 172 4.83 10.92 -9.76
N ARG A 173 3.67 11.53 -10.03
CA ARG A 173 3.56 12.81 -10.74
C ARG A 173 4.23 13.98 -10.02
N ILE A 174 4.24 13.98 -8.69
CA ILE A 174 4.95 15.02 -7.92
C ILE A 174 6.47 14.75 -7.92
N THR A 175 6.91 13.48 -7.93
CA THR A 175 8.34 13.17 -8.14
C THR A 175 8.83 13.53 -9.55
N GLU A 176 8.00 13.34 -10.58
CA GLU A 176 8.25 13.80 -11.96
C GLU A 176 8.51 15.32 -12.01
N ILE A 177 7.63 16.12 -11.40
CA ILE A 177 7.77 17.58 -11.30
C ILE A 177 9.03 17.98 -10.53
N ALA A 178 9.37 17.25 -9.47
CA ALA A 178 10.57 17.49 -8.67
C ALA A 178 11.88 17.00 -9.33
N GLY A 179 11.81 16.26 -10.45
CA GLY A 179 12.97 15.63 -11.09
C GLY A 179 13.56 14.46 -10.28
N VAL A 180 12.78 13.86 -9.39
CA VAL A 180 13.14 12.75 -8.49
C VAL A 180 12.54 11.45 -9.03
N VAL A 181 13.17 10.31 -8.76
CA VAL A 181 12.64 8.98 -9.12
C VAL A 181 12.02 8.32 -7.89
N LEU A 182 10.78 7.86 -8.01
CA LEU A 182 10.07 7.10 -6.98
C LEU A 182 10.46 5.62 -7.02
N SER A 183 10.66 4.99 -5.85
CA SER A 183 10.83 3.55 -5.72
C SER A 183 9.90 2.96 -4.66
N PHE A 184 9.22 1.89 -5.06
CA PHE A 184 8.49 0.98 -4.17
C PHE A 184 9.20 -0.39 -4.04
N ASP A 185 10.51 -0.51 -4.36
CA ASP A 185 11.22 -1.79 -4.17
C ASP A 185 11.26 -2.18 -2.67
N PRO A 186 10.96 -3.44 -2.29
CA PRO A 186 10.95 -3.87 -0.89
C PRO A 186 12.28 -3.71 -0.14
N LYS A 187 13.41 -3.67 -0.86
CA LYS A 187 14.77 -3.52 -0.30
C LYS A 187 15.64 -2.75 -1.30
N PRO A 188 15.47 -1.42 -1.41
CA PRO A 188 16.07 -0.62 -2.48
C PRO A 188 17.59 -0.50 -2.35
N ILE A 189 18.11 -0.59 -1.12
CA ILE A 189 19.54 -0.67 -0.81
C ILE A 189 19.81 -1.94 0.00
N GLN A 190 20.88 -2.64 -0.33
CA GLN A 190 21.30 -3.88 0.35
C GLN A 190 22.11 -3.58 1.62
N GLY A 191 22.16 -4.55 2.54
CA GLY A 191 22.85 -4.42 3.82
C GLY A 191 21.98 -3.80 4.92
N ASP A 192 22.61 -3.05 5.83
CA ASP A 192 22.09 -2.63 7.14
C ASP A 192 21.15 -1.40 7.11
N TRP A 193 20.40 -1.26 6.02
CA TRP A 193 19.38 -0.23 5.81
C TRP A 193 17.99 -0.84 5.89
N ASN A 194 16.98 -0.08 6.30
CA ASN A 194 15.61 -0.58 6.29
C ASN A 194 15.15 -0.91 4.85
N GLY A 195 14.22 -1.86 4.74
CA GLY A 195 13.46 -2.07 3.51
C GLY A 195 12.12 -1.33 3.58
N ALA A 196 11.35 -1.34 2.50
CA ALA A 196 10.09 -0.62 2.38
C ALA A 196 8.87 -1.54 2.51
N GLY A 197 8.02 -1.28 3.49
CA GLY A 197 6.76 -1.97 3.77
C GLY A 197 5.51 -1.39 3.11
N ALA A 198 4.41 -2.13 3.25
CA ALA A 198 3.05 -1.68 2.98
C ALA A 198 2.10 -2.18 4.08
N HIS A 199 2.38 -1.85 5.35
CA HIS A 199 1.69 -2.51 6.47
C HIS A 199 0.18 -2.26 6.40
N THR A 200 -0.59 -3.33 6.51
CA THR A 200 -2.04 -3.29 6.30
C THR A 200 -2.74 -3.47 7.64
N ASN A 201 -3.17 -2.35 8.22
CA ASN A 201 -4.05 -2.35 9.38
C ASN A 201 -5.45 -2.81 8.95
N TYR A 202 -6.04 -3.75 9.68
CA TYR A 202 -7.32 -4.37 9.33
C TYR A 202 -8.24 -4.54 10.54
N SER A 203 -9.53 -4.26 10.33
CA SER A 203 -10.59 -4.65 11.25
C SER A 203 -11.91 -4.91 10.52
N THR A 204 -12.71 -5.82 11.07
CA THR A 204 -14.13 -5.93 10.74
C THR A 204 -14.99 -5.28 11.83
N LYS A 205 -16.28 -5.11 11.55
CA LYS A 205 -17.30 -4.63 12.48
C LYS A 205 -17.32 -5.44 13.78
N SER A 206 -17.20 -6.76 13.69
CA SER A 206 -17.09 -7.64 14.87
C SER A 206 -15.77 -7.45 15.65
N MET A 207 -14.67 -7.10 14.98
CA MET A 207 -13.39 -6.76 15.67
C MET A 207 -13.43 -5.39 16.36
N ARG A 208 -14.20 -4.43 15.82
CA ARG A 208 -14.44 -3.10 16.41
C ARG A 208 -15.49 -3.10 17.54
N SER A 209 -16.26 -4.18 17.68
CA SER A 209 -17.33 -4.35 18.68
C SER A 209 -16.81 -4.92 20.02
N ASP A 210 -17.63 -4.89 21.07
CA ASP A 210 -17.24 -5.40 22.40
C ASP A 210 -16.91 -6.91 22.36
N GLY A 211 -15.77 -7.28 22.95
CA GLY A 211 -15.20 -8.63 22.85
C GLY A 211 -14.44 -8.90 21.54
N GLY A 212 -14.32 -7.91 20.65
CA GLY A 212 -13.70 -8.03 19.32
C GLY A 212 -12.25 -8.51 19.30
N TYR A 213 -11.50 -8.42 20.41
CA TYR A 213 -10.15 -8.97 20.51
C TYR A 213 -10.10 -10.51 20.33
N GLU A 214 -11.15 -11.24 20.71
CA GLU A 214 -11.24 -12.69 20.43
C GLU A 214 -11.58 -12.98 18.95
N VAL A 215 -12.18 -12.02 18.24
CA VAL A 215 -12.37 -12.07 16.78
C VAL A 215 -11.04 -11.80 16.06
N ILE A 216 -10.26 -10.84 16.56
CA ILE A 216 -8.91 -10.53 16.08
C ILE A 216 -8.00 -11.75 16.19
N LYS A 217 -7.93 -12.43 17.35
CA LYS A 217 -7.11 -13.65 17.51
C LYS A 217 -7.46 -14.73 16.48
N LYS A 218 -8.76 -15.02 16.30
CA LYS A 218 -9.24 -16.02 15.32
C LYS A 218 -8.90 -15.65 13.88
N ALA A 219 -8.92 -14.36 13.53
CA ALA A 219 -8.49 -13.88 12.22
C ALA A 219 -6.97 -14.05 12.01
N ILE A 220 -6.17 -13.78 13.05
CA ILE A 220 -4.72 -13.97 13.04
C ILE A 220 -4.37 -15.47 12.92
N GLU A 221 -5.08 -16.35 13.60
CA GLU A 221 -4.95 -17.82 13.47
C GLU A 221 -5.17 -18.27 12.01
N LYS A 222 -6.25 -17.82 11.35
CA LYS A 222 -6.49 -18.11 9.92
C LYS A 222 -5.38 -17.55 9.00
N LEU A 223 -4.89 -16.33 9.27
CA LEU A 223 -3.79 -15.71 8.50
C LEU A 223 -2.44 -16.41 8.68
N GLY A 224 -2.26 -17.15 9.78
CA GLY A 224 -1.14 -18.06 9.99
C GLY A 224 -1.27 -19.35 9.20
N MET A 225 -2.48 -19.93 9.14
CA MET A 225 -2.75 -21.15 8.37
C MET A 225 -2.53 -20.94 6.86
N ARG A 226 -2.86 -19.76 6.31
CA ARG A 226 -2.60 -19.39 4.90
C ARG A 226 -1.36 -18.50 4.70
N HIS A 227 -0.36 -18.60 5.58
CA HIS A 227 0.80 -17.70 5.56
C HIS A 227 1.57 -17.72 4.23
N LYS A 228 1.76 -18.90 3.62
CA LYS A 228 2.56 -19.07 2.39
C LYS A 228 1.85 -18.49 1.17
N GLU A 229 0.55 -18.70 1.10
CA GLU A 229 -0.36 -18.20 0.08
C GLU A 229 -0.37 -16.67 0.10
N HIS A 230 -0.49 -16.07 1.30
CA HIS A 230 -0.39 -14.61 1.45
C HIS A 230 1.00 -14.10 1.02
N ILE A 231 2.09 -14.71 1.49
CA ILE A 231 3.46 -14.28 1.11
C ILE A 231 3.68 -14.30 -0.42
N ALA A 232 3.18 -15.32 -1.12
CA ALA A 232 3.26 -15.41 -2.58
C ALA A 232 2.50 -14.30 -3.32
N ALA A 233 1.60 -13.57 -2.64
CA ALA A 233 0.80 -12.47 -3.19
C ALA A 233 1.22 -11.07 -2.64
N TYR A 234 2.16 -11.02 -1.69
CA TYR A 234 2.46 -9.84 -0.85
C TYR A 234 3.59 -8.94 -1.38
N GLY A 235 3.86 -9.01 -2.69
CA GLY A 235 4.89 -8.23 -3.39
C GLY A 235 6.12 -9.06 -3.74
N GLU A 236 6.59 -8.94 -4.99
CA GLU A 236 7.82 -9.61 -5.45
C GLU A 236 9.06 -8.94 -4.85
N GLY A 237 10.08 -9.70 -4.49
CA GLY A 237 11.30 -9.18 -3.88
C GLY A 237 11.27 -9.03 -2.36
N ASN A 238 10.16 -9.38 -1.72
CA ASN A 238 9.93 -9.30 -0.28
C ASN A 238 10.87 -10.21 0.53
N GLU A 239 11.48 -11.23 -0.09
CA GLU A 239 12.51 -12.08 0.51
C GLU A 239 13.80 -11.31 0.89
N ARG A 240 14.06 -10.17 0.25
CA ARG A 240 15.16 -9.26 0.62
C ARG A 240 14.83 -8.37 1.82
N ARG A 241 13.56 -8.30 2.21
CA ARG A 241 13.02 -7.45 3.27
C ARG A 241 12.74 -8.26 4.55
N LEU A 242 11.86 -9.25 4.45
CA LEU A 242 11.40 -10.10 5.56
C LEU A 242 12.49 -11.09 6.00
N THR A 243 13.40 -10.60 6.83
CA THR A 243 14.67 -11.26 7.18
C THR A 243 14.85 -11.48 8.69
N GLY A 244 13.81 -11.19 9.49
CA GLY A 244 13.89 -11.19 10.96
C GLY A 244 14.70 -10.01 11.54
N LYS A 245 15.06 -9.03 10.70
CA LYS A 245 15.82 -7.81 11.04
C LYS A 245 15.04 -6.57 10.61
N HIS A 246 15.52 -5.38 10.97
CA HIS A 246 14.94 -4.10 10.53
C HIS A 246 13.42 -4.00 10.74
N GLU A 247 12.96 -4.40 11.94
CA GLU A 247 11.53 -4.42 12.31
C GLU A 247 10.63 -5.30 11.42
N THR A 248 11.18 -6.39 10.87
CA THR A 248 10.46 -7.44 10.15
C THR A 248 10.55 -8.80 10.85
N ALA A 249 9.60 -9.69 10.55
CA ALA A 249 9.74 -11.12 10.77
C ALA A 249 10.52 -11.80 9.61
N ASP A 250 10.94 -13.04 9.81
CA ASP A 250 11.45 -13.89 8.72
C ASP A 250 10.30 -14.33 7.79
N ILE A 251 10.55 -14.37 6.48
CA ILE A 251 9.55 -14.66 5.44
C ILE A 251 8.89 -16.05 5.55
N ASN A 252 9.54 -17.01 6.20
CA ASN A 252 9.04 -18.38 6.38
C ASN A 252 8.29 -18.57 7.71
N THR A 253 8.33 -17.57 8.60
CA THR A 253 7.95 -17.71 10.00
C THR A 253 6.77 -16.80 10.35
N PHE A 254 5.60 -17.40 10.61
CA PHE A 254 4.45 -16.65 11.11
C PHE A 254 4.54 -16.44 12.62
N LEU A 255 4.66 -15.17 13.03
CA LEU A 255 4.63 -14.73 14.42
C LEU A 255 3.57 -13.63 14.57
N TRP A 256 2.94 -13.56 15.74
CA TRP A 256 2.15 -12.41 16.14
C TRP A 256 2.43 -11.98 17.58
N GLY A 257 2.16 -10.72 17.91
CA GLY A 257 2.29 -10.25 19.29
C GLY A 257 1.85 -8.80 19.50
N VAL A 258 1.51 -8.48 20.76
CA VAL A 258 1.13 -7.11 21.13
C VAL A 258 2.38 -6.24 21.25
N ALA A 259 2.36 -5.09 20.56
CA ALA A 259 3.48 -4.15 20.39
C ALA A 259 4.77 -4.73 19.78
N ASN A 260 4.80 -5.99 19.35
CA ASN A 260 5.98 -6.60 18.75
C ASN A 260 6.13 -6.17 17.28
N ARG A 261 7.02 -5.22 16.99
CA ARG A 261 7.32 -4.81 15.61
C ARG A 261 8.06 -5.89 14.81
N GLY A 262 8.79 -6.81 15.45
CA GLY A 262 9.46 -7.96 14.81
C GLY A 262 8.53 -9.15 14.54
N ALA A 263 7.22 -9.00 14.72
CA ALA A 263 6.22 -10.03 14.39
C ALA A 263 5.65 -9.81 12.98
N SER A 264 5.14 -10.90 12.38
CA SER A 264 4.47 -10.87 11.08
C SER A 264 3.13 -10.13 11.17
N ILE A 265 2.39 -10.33 12.27
CA ILE A 265 1.21 -9.54 12.64
C ILE A 265 1.45 -8.84 13.99
N ARG A 266 1.22 -7.53 14.05
CA ARG A 266 1.26 -6.74 15.29
C ARG A 266 -0.15 -6.40 15.77
N VAL A 267 -0.34 -6.36 17.08
CA VAL A 267 -1.55 -5.81 17.71
C VAL A 267 -1.14 -4.60 18.56
N GLY A 268 -1.92 -3.51 18.49
CA GLY A 268 -1.68 -2.32 19.31
C GLY A 268 -1.95 -2.55 20.80
N ARG A 269 -1.19 -1.90 21.69
CA ARG A 269 -1.49 -1.89 23.14
C ARG A 269 -2.88 -1.34 23.46
N GLU A 270 -3.37 -0.41 22.62
CA GLU A 270 -4.72 0.11 22.76
C GLU A 270 -5.78 -0.94 22.39
N THR A 271 -5.63 -1.67 21.27
CA THR A 271 -6.51 -2.81 20.93
C THR A 271 -6.55 -3.86 22.04
N GLU A 272 -5.39 -4.24 22.59
CA GLU A 272 -5.28 -5.18 23.72
C GLU A 272 -6.02 -4.65 24.96
N LYS A 273 -5.71 -3.42 25.38
CA LYS A 273 -6.28 -2.78 26.58
C LYS A 273 -7.80 -2.57 26.47
N ASN A 274 -8.29 -2.20 25.29
CA ASN A 274 -9.70 -1.89 25.05
C ASN A 274 -10.54 -3.16 24.73
N GLY A 275 -9.91 -4.32 24.53
CA GLY A 275 -10.59 -5.58 24.21
C GLY A 275 -11.25 -5.62 22.82
N LYS A 276 -10.95 -4.65 21.95
CA LYS A 276 -11.50 -4.47 20.60
C LYS A 276 -10.66 -3.45 19.81
N GLY A 277 -10.75 -3.49 18.47
CA GLY A 277 -10.00 -2.58 17.60
C GLY A 277 -9.57 -3.23 16.29
N TYR A 278 -8.28 -3.16 16.00
CA TYR A 278 -7.65 -3.65 14.75
C TYR A 278 -6.31 -4.34 15.02
N PHE A 279 -5.83 -5.09 14.02
CA PHE A 279 -4.46 -5.61 13.95
C PHE A 279 -3.75 -5.11 12.68
N GLU A 280 -2.44 -5.32 12.62
CA GLU A 280 -1.52 -4.76 11.62
C GLU A 280 -0.74 -5.92 10.95
N ASP A 281 -1.03 -6.21 9.68
CA ASP A 281 -0.26 -7.18 8.90
C ASP A 281 1.01 -6.50 8.35
N ARG A 282 2.16 -6.85 8.90
CA ARG A 282 3.47 -6.24 8.56
C ARG A 282 4.17 -6.95 7.39
N ARG A 283 3.61 -8.06 6.91
CA ARG A 283 4.18 -8.88 5.83
C ARG A 283 4.13 -8.24 4.43
N PRO A 284 3.13 -7.43 4.02
CA PRO A 284 3.11 -6.86 2.67
C PRO A 284 4.27 -5.87 2.44
N ALA A 285 4.86 -5.93 1.25
CA ALA A 285 5.96 -5.05 0.84
C ALA A 285 5.47 -3.81 0.07
N SER A 286 6.27 -2.76 0.01
CA SER A 286 5.91 -1.48 -0.63
C SER A 286 5.34 -1.58 -2.05
N ASN A 287 5.70 -2.60 -2.83
CA ASN A 287 5.21 -2.83 -4.20
C ASN A 287 3.93 -3.67 -4.32
N MET A 288 3.32 -4.15 -3.22
CA MET A 288 2.12 -4.99 -3.28
C MET A 288 0.92 -4.32 -3.98
N ASP A 289 0.06 -5.10 -4.63
CA ASP A 289 -1.21 -4.62 -5.20
C ASP A 289 -2.29 -4.59 -4.09
N PRO A 290 -2.84 -3.42 -3.72
CA PRO A 290 -3.82 -3.33 -2.65
C PRO A 290 -5.14 -4.02 -2.97
N TYR A 291 -5.50 -4.24 -4.23
CA TYR A 291 -6.67 -5.08 -4.54
C TYR A 291 -6.45 -6.51 -4.06
N VAL A 292 -5.28 -7.08 -4.35
CA VAL A 292 -4.92 -8.45 -3.96
C VAL A 292 -4.83 -8.58 -2.44
N VAL A 293 -4.02 -7.73 -1.80
CA VAL A 293 -3.76 -7.85 -0.35
C VAL A 293 -5.02 -7.61 0.48
N THR A 294 -5.78 -6.54 0.20
CA THR A 294 -6.98 -6.25 0.99
C THR A 294 -8.04 -7.35 0.83
N SER A 295 -8.34 -7.78 -0.40
CA SER A 295 -9.38 -8.80 -0.61
C SER A 295 -8.95 -10.18 -0.11
N MET A 296 -7.66 -10.52 -0.18
CA MET A 296 -7.14 -11.79 0.34
C MET A 296 -7.18 -11.84 1.88
N ILE A 297 -6.97 -10.71 2.56
CA ILE A 297 -7.22 -10.60 4.01
C ILE A 297 -8.71 -10.80 4.33
N ALA A 298 -9.63 -10.19 3.58
CA ALA A 298 -11.07 -10.41 3.76
C ALA A 298 -11.48 -11.87 3.48
N GLU A 299 -11.00 -12.47 2.38
CA GLU A 299 -11.25 -13.87 2.03
C GLU A 299 -10.78 -14.79 3.17
N THR A 300 -9.51 -14.70 3.58
CA THR A 300 -8.95 -15.58 4.61
C THR A 300 -9.62 -15.40 5.96
N THR A 301 -9.96 -14.18 6.37
CA THR A 301 -10.50 -13.94 7.72
C THR A 301 -12.00 -14.21 7.80
N ILE A 302 -12.79 -13.83 6.79
CA ILE A 302 -14.26 -13.93 6.80
C ILE A 302 -14.73 -15.23 6.13
N LEU A 303 -14.45 -15.40 4.83
CA LEU A 303 -15.07 -16.43 3.98
C LEU A 303 -14.43 -17.82 4.14
N TRP A 304 -13.11 -17.87 4.22
CA TRP A 304 -12.35 -19.10 4.27
C TRP A 304 -12.56 -19.87 5.58
N LYS A 305 -12.59 -21.20 5.45
CA LYS A 305 -12.77 -22.16 6.54
C LYS A 305 -11.65 -23.21 6.41
N PRO A 306 -10.90 -23.50 7.49
CA PRO A 306 -9.93 -24.59 7.51
C PRO A 306 -10.59 -25.97 7.46
#